data_AF-A0A975HAL0-F1
#
_entry.id   AF-A0A975HAL0-F1
#
_cell.length_a   1.000
_cell.length_b   1.000
_cell.length_c   1.000
_cell.angle_alpha   90.00
_cell.angle_beta   90.00
_cell.angle_gamma   90.00
#
_symmetry.space_group_name_H-M   'P 1'
#
loop_
_entity.id
_entity.type
_entity.pdbx_description
1 polymer ?
#
loop_
_entity_poly.entity_id
_entity_poly.type
_entity_poly.pdbx_seq_one_letter_code
_entity_poly.pdbx_strand_id
1 'polypeptide(L)'
;MRIPRCETARVEQNTVCFTGHRQIDRESVPEIRQRLKSAIHRCYEQGARWFICGGALGFDTLAAEEVLAFRTDHPDIGLFLAIPCADQSSHWSVSDRRRYERIRNSADDELVLAPSYFKGCMHVRNRFMVRHSSICICYLREFEGGTGYTVRYALSASRDVINLYPDLSSPALMKEQLWNCTFTSPSVSGSAHTVRSLRFPAAAGRKWSVTSLRFSRKHSSGSTK
;
A
#
# COMPACT_ATOMS: atom_id res chain seq x y z
N MET A 1 9.14 18.69 -16.60
CA MET A 1 7.71 18.70 -16.99
C MET A 1 6.90 18.52 -15.71
N ARG A 2 6.07 19.48 -15.31
CA ARG A 2 5.26 19.42 -14.08
C ARG A 2 3.98 18.65 -14.40
N ILE A 3 3.76 17.49 -13.76
CA ILE A 3 2.50 16.75 -13.87
C ILE A 3 1.41 17.62 -13.20
N PRO A 4 0.32 17.98 -13.89
CA PRO A 4 -0.77 18.76 -13.31
C PRO A 4 -1.37 18.03 -12.09
N ARG A 5 -1.72 18.78 -11.02
CA ARG A 5 -2.28 18.21 -9.77
C ARG A 5 -3.52 17.33 -9.97
N CYS A 6 -4.30 17.59 -11.02
CA CYS A 6 -5.48 16.80 -11.38
C CYS A 6 -5.10 15.38 -11.84
N GLU A 7 -3.97 15.25 -12.54
CA GLU A 7 -3.44 13.97 -13.01
C GLU A 7 -2.82 13.19 -11.84
N THR A 8 -2.16 13.87 -10.90
CA THR A 8 -1.64 13.24 -9.67
C THR A 8 -2.77 12.71 -8.78
N ALA A 9 -3.87 13.48 -8.62
CA ALA A 9 -5.03 13.06 -7.85
C ALA A 9 -5.75 11.85 -8.48
N ARG A 10 -5.85 11.80 -9.82
CA ARG A 10 -6.38 10.62 -10.54
C ARG A 10 -5.48 9.39 -10.39
N VAL A 11 -4.16 9.56 -10.41
CA VAL A 11 -3.21 8.47 -10.17
C VAL A 11 -3.37 7.93 -8.74
N GLU A 12 -3.47 8.80 -7.72
CA GLU A 12 -3.74 8.37 -6.34
C GLU A 12 -5.06 7.60 -6.20
N GLN A 13 -6.14 8.10 -6.82
CA GLN A 13 -7.47 7.47 -6.73
C GLN A 13 -7.50 6.04 -7.29
N ASN A 14 -6.70 5.75 -8.30
CA ASN A 14 -6.63 4.44 -8.95
C ASN A 14 -5.48 3.56 -8.43
N THR A 15 -4.88 3.92 -7.28
CA THR A 15 -3.73 3.22 -6.74
C THR A 15 -4.02 2.59 -5.38
N VAL A 16 -3.64 1.34 -5.23
CA VAL A 16 -3.72 0.56 -3.98
C VAL A 16 -2.30 0.33 -3.47
N CYS A 17 -2.07 0.45 -2.16
CA CYS A 17 -0.82 -0.02 -1.56
C CYS A 17 -1.05 -1.21 -0.62
N PHE A 18 0.00 -2.02 -0.46
CA PHE A 18 0.01 -3.15 0.47
C PHE A 18 0.91 -2.91 1.68
N THR A 19 0.51 -3.45 2.83
CA THR A 19 1.37 -3.55 4.01
C THR A 19 1.01 -4.76 4.87
N GLY A 20 1.99 -5.50 5.37
CA GLY A 20 1.68 -6.64 6.22
C GLY A 20 2.90 -7.21 6.92
N HIS A 21 2.63 -8.21 7.76
CA HIS A 21 3.66 -8.87 8.55
C HIS A 21 4.66 -9.64 7.68
N ARG A 22 5.94 -9.58 8.09
CA ARG A 22 7.03 -10.33 7.43
C ARG A 22 7.01 -11.82 7.76
N GLN A 23 6.56 -12.14 8.98
CA GLN A 23 6.42 -13.51 9.46
C GLN A 23 4.95 -13.92 9.37
N ILE A 24 4.71 -14.92 8.52
CA ILE A 24 3.39 -15.48 8.22
C ILE A 24 3.51 -16.99 8.37
N ASP A 25 2.55 -17.57 9.08
CA ASP A 25 2.45 -19.01 9.26
C ASP A 25 2.14 -19.68 7.92
N ARG A 26 2.85 -20.77 7.62
CA ARG A 26 2.78 -21.41 6.30
C ARG A 26 1.36 -21.92 6.01
N GLU A 27 0.69 -22.39 7.05
CA GLU A 27 -0.67 -22.91 7.05
C GLU A 27 -1.69 -21.83 6.68
N SER A 28 -1.42 -20.57 7.02
CA SER A 28 -2.29 -19.43 6.69
C SER A 28 -2.08 -18.89 5.27
N VAL A 29 -0.97 -19.24 4.60
CA VAL A 29 -0.64 -18.70 3.27
C VAL A 29 -1.74 -18.93 2.22
N PRO A 30 -2.34 -20.14 2.08
CA PRO A 30 -3.41 -20.36 1.11
C PRO A 30 -4.61 -19.43 1.31
N GLU A 31 -5.03 -19.25 2.56
CA GLU A 31 -6.14 -18.36 2.91
C GLU A 31 -5.80 -16.90 2.62
N ILE A 32 -4.60 -16.45 3.01
CA ILE A 32 -4.13 -15.08 2.75
C ILE A 32 -4.12 -14.79 1.25
N ARG A 33 -3.65 -15.74 0.42
CA ARG A 33 -3.67 -15.61 -1.04
C ARG A 33 -5.08 -15.50 -1.58
N GLN A 34 -6.02 -16.33 -1.11
CA GLN A 34 -7.42 -16.25 -1.54
C GLN A 34 -8.05 -14.89 -1.21
N ARG A 35 -7.76 -14.36 -0.01
CA ARG A 35 -8.21 -13.03 0.42
C ARG A 35 -7.57 -11.92 -0.41
N LEU A 36 -6.27 -12.02 -0.71
CA LEU A 36 -5.55 -11.09 -1.59
C LEU A 36 -6.18 -11.06 -2.98
N LYS A 37 -6.39 -12.22 -3.62
CA LYS A 37 -7.06 -12.32 -4.93
C LYS A 37 -8.41 -11.62 -4.93
N SER A 38 -9.23 -11.91 -3.92
CA SER A 38 -10.56 -11.32 -3.77
C SER A 38 -10.49 -9.79 -3.59
N ALA A 39 -9.54 -9.29 -2.79
CA ALA A 39 -9.40 -7.86 -2.54
C ALA A 39 -8.85 -7.11 -3.76
N ILE A 40 -7.87 -7.70 -4.46
CA ILE A 40 -7.31 -7.17 -5.71
C ILE A 40 -8.41 -7.05 -6.77
N HIS A 41 -9.20 -8.12 -6.97
CA HIS A 41 -10.31 -8.12 -7.92
C HIS A 41 -11.32 -7.01 -7.62
N ARG A 42 -11.77 -6.88 -6.36
CA ARG A 42 -12.71 -5.82 -5.96
C ARG A 42 -12.15 -4.42 -6.20
N CYS A 43 -10.88 -4.19 -5.87
CA CYS A 43 -10.25 -2.89 -6.12
C CYS A 43 -10.16 -2.60 -7.63
N TYR A 44 -9.84 -3.62 -8.43
CA TYR A 44 -9.80 -3.51 -9.88
C TYR A 44 -11.17 -3.15 -10.49
N GLU A 45 -12.25 -3.79 -10.02
CA GLU A 45 -13.63 -3.46 -10.40
C GLU A 45 -14.01 -2.01 -10.02
N GLN A 46 -13.43 -1.48 -8.95
CA GLN A 46 -13.58 -0.09 -8.51
C GLN A 46 -12.68 0.91 -9.26
N GLY A 47 -11.90 0.45 -10.25
CA GLY A 47 -11.07 1.31 -11.08
C GLY A 47 -9.58 1.35 -10.69
N ALA A 48 -9.15 0.56 -9.70
CA ALA A 48 -7.72 0.47 -9.38
C ALA A 48 -6.94 -0.12 -10.56
N ARG A 49 -5.81 0.51 -10.90
CA ARG A 49 -4.91 0.08 -11.97
C ARG A 49 -3.46 0.00 -11.51
N TRP A 50 -3.10 0.65 -10.42
CA TRP A 50 -1.75 0.60 -9.88
C TRP A 50 -1.73 -0.03 -8.49
N PHE A 51 -0.74 -0.88 -8.28
CA PHE A 51 -0.56 -1.62 -7.04
C PHE A 51 0.87 -1.40 -6.53
N ILE A 52 0.99 -0.74 -5.38
CA ILE A 52 2.28 -0.43 -4.75
C ILE A 52 2.60 -1.49 -3.69
N CYS A 53 3.70 -2.21 -3.89
CA CYS A 53 4.28 -3.12 -2.90
C CYS A 53 5.60 -2.58 -2.38
N GLY A 54 5.90 -2.82 -1.11
CA GLY A 54 7.17 -2.40 -0.51
C GLY A 54 8.34 -3.36 -0.73
N GLY A 55 8.07 -4.49 -1.38
CA GLY A 55 9.06 -5.51 -1.72
C GLY A 55 9.67 -6.22 -0.52
N ALA A 56 9.08 -6.14 0.68
CA ALA A 56 9.56 -6.88 1.84
C ALA A 56 9.19 -8.38 1.79
N LEU A 57 9.81 -9.18 2.66
CA LEU A 57 9.39 -10.57 2.90
C LEU A 57 7.98 -10.66 3.48
N GLY A 58 7.39 -11.85 3.43
CA GLY A 58 6.07 -12.13 3.99
C GLY A 58 4.95 -11.57 3.14
N PHE A 59 4.07 -10.75 3.73
CA PHE A 59 2.86 -10.28 3.06
C PHE A 59 3.12 -9.49 1.78
N ASP A 60 4.10 -8.58 1.79
CA ASP A 60 4.48 -7.80 0.61
C ASP A 60 4.87 -8.71 -0.58
N THR A 61 5.56 -9.82 -0.29
CA THR A 61 5.93 -10.82 -1.31
C THR A 61 4.70 -11.54 -1.86
N LEU A 62 3.78 -11.97 -0.99
CA LEU A 62 2.53 -12.61 -1.41
C LEU A 62 1.67 -11.67 -2.25
N ALA A 63 1.50 -10.42 -1.81
CA ALA A 63 0.72 -9.41 -2.51
C ALA A 63 1.28 -9.12 -3.91
N ALA A 64 2.59 -8.93 -4.03
CA ALA A 64 3.22 -8.69 -5.32
C ALA A 64 3.04 -9.86 -6.29
N GLU A 65 3.16 -11.10 -5.81
CA GLU A 65 2.91 -12.28 -6.65
C GLU A 65 1.45 -12.41 -7.08
N GLU A 66 0.50 -12.11 -6.19
CA GLU A 66 -0.93 -12.14 -6.54
C GLU A 66 -1.28 -11.04 -7.55
N VAL A 67 -0.68 -9.85 -7.46
CA VAL A 67 -0.84 -8.80 -8.48
C VAL A 67 -0.27 -9.25 -9.82
N LEU A 68 0.95 -9.82 -9.84
CA LEU A 68 1.57 -10.31 -11.07
C LEU A 68 0.78 -11.44 -11.72
N ALA A 69 0.23 -12.35 -10.91
CA ALA A 69 -0.67 -13.40 -11.39
C ALA A 69 -1.97 -12.81 -11.92
N PHE A 70 -2.58 -11.86 -11.23
CA PHE A 70 -3.82 -11.22 -11.68
C PHE A 70 -3.64 -10.43 -12.99
N ARG A 71 -2.46 -9.83 -13.20
CA ARG A 71 -2.09 -9.10 -14.41
C ARG A 71 -2.07 -9.99 -15.67
N THR A 72 -1.92 -11.31 -15.57
CA THR A 72 -1.91 -12.18 -16.76
C THR A 72 -3.21 -12.08 -17.55
N ASP A 73 -4.33 -11.93 -16.83
CA ASP A 73 -5.67 -11.82 -17.42
C ASP A 73 -6.14 -10.36 -17.48
N HIS A 74 -5.43 -9.43 -16.83
CA HIS A 74 -5.76 -8.00 -16.71
C HIS A 74 -4.52 -7.14 -17.02
N PRO A 75 -4.09 -7.05 -18.29
CA PRO A 75 -2.84 -6.39 -18.67
C PRO A 75 -2.85 -4.86 -18.49
N ASP A 76 -3.99 -4.27 -18.13
CA ASP A 76 -4.17 -2.84 -17.86
C ASP A 76 -3.78 -2.43 -16.43
N ILE A 77 -3.39 -3.38 -15.57
CA ILE A 77 -2.85 -3.09 -14.24
C ILE A 77 -1.32 -3.08 -14.22
N GLY A 78 -0.73 -2.35 -13.27
CA GLY A 78 0.71 -2.29 -13.04
C GLY A 78 1.10 -2.56 -11.58
N LEU A 79 2.23 -3.25 -11.40
CA LEU A 79 2.93 -3.41 -10.12
C LEU A 79 4.06 -2.39 -10.00
N PHE A 80 4.04 -1.59 -8.94
CA PHE A 80 5.10 -0.65 -8.59
C PHE A 80 5.80 -1.09 -7.29
N LEU A 81 7.14 -1.13 -7.29
CA LEU A 81 7.92 -1.45 -6.10
C LEU A 81 8.51 -0.21 -5.43
N ALA A 82 8.08 0.06 -4.19
CA ALA A 82 8.70 1.07 -3.34
C ALA A 82 9.75 0.42 -2.43
N ILE A 83 11.02 0.48 -2.84
CA ILE A 83 12.14 -0.18 -2.16
C ILE A 83 12.80 0.83 -1.20
N PRO A 84 12.90 0.52 0.10
CA PRO A 84 13.41 1.47 1.10
C PRO A 84 14.91 1.77 0.92
N CYS A 85 15.71 0.77 0.54
CA CYS A 85 17.13 0.90 0.29
C CYS A 85 17.64 -0.20 -0.66
N ALA A 86 18.70 0.07 -1.44
CA ALA A 86 19.21 -0.87 -2.45
C ALA A 86 19.74 -2.18 -1.85
N ASP A 87 20.23 -2.13 -0.60
CA ASP A 87 20.78 -3.25 0.16
C ASP A 87 19.74 -4.01 1.00
N GLN A 88 18.43 -3.75 0.81
CA GLN A 88 17.34 -4.37 1.56
C GLN A 88 17.43 -5.92 1.63
N SER A 89 17.82 -6.57 0.54
CA SER A 89 17.83 -8.03 0.40
C SER A 89 19.18 -8.68 0.73
N SER A 90 20.16 -7.88 1.19
CA SER A 90 21.55 -8.30 1.41
C SER A 90 21.71 -9.41 2.45
N HIS A 91 20.82 -9.48 3.44
CA HIS A 91 20.85 -10.50 4.50
C HIS A 91 19.79 -11.60 4.35
N TRP A 92 19.03 -11.61 3.25
CA TRP A 92 18.01 -12.64 3.03
C TRP A 92 18.61 -13.96 2.56
N SER A 93 17.85 -15.04 2.76
CA SER A 93 18.20 -16.35 2.22
C SER A 93 18.32 -16.29 0.69
N VAL A 94 19.11 -17.20 0.11
CA VAL A 94 19.26 -17.28 -1.35
C VAL A 94 17.90 -17.48 -2.04
N SER A 95 17.03 -18.31 -1.47
CA SER A 95 15.68 -18.54 -1.98
C SER A 95 14.82 -17.28 -1.98
N ASP A 96 14.87 -16.51 -0.88
CA ASP A 96 14.08 -15.28 -0.75
C ASP A 96 14.60 -14.18 -1.68
N ARG A 97 15.92 -14.04 -1.80
CA ARG A 97 16.52 -13.11 -2.75
C ARG A 97 16.14 -13.46 -4.18
N ARG A 98 16.21 -14.74 -4.58
CA ARG A 98 15.77 -15.17 -5.91
C ARG A 98 14.29 -14.86 -6.16
N ARG A 99 13.43 -15.06 -5.15
CA ARG A 99 12.01 -14.75 -5.23
C ARG A 99 11.76 -13.25 -5.40
N TYR A 100 12.44 -12.43 -4.61
CA TYR A 100 12.41 -10.98 -4.71
C TYR A 100 12.88 -10.47 -6.08
N GLU A 101 14.01 -10.96 -6.60
CA GLU A 101 14.51 -10.52 -7.91
C GLU A 101 13.57 -10.92 -9.06
N ARG A 102 12.90 -12.07 -8.97
CA ARG A 102 11.85 -12.42 -9.95
C ARG A 102 10.71 -11.40 -9.95
N ILE A 103 10.21 -11.05 -8.76
CA ILE A 103 9.16 -10.03 -8.60
C ILE A 103 9.64 -8.68 -9.14
N ARG A 104 10.86 -8.27 -8.75
CA ARG A 104 11.47 -7.01 -9.17
C ARG A 104 11.65 -6.89 -10.67
N ASN A 105 12.10 -7.96 -11.33
CA ASN A 105 12.24 -8.00 -12.78
C ASN A 105 10.90 -8.02 -13.52
N SER A 106 9.82 -8.44 -12.85
CA SER A 106 8.47 -8.52 -13.42
C SER A 106 7.63 -7.27 -13.15
N ALA A 107 8.06 -6.41 -12.21
CA ALA A 107 7.40 -5.16 -11.86
C ALA A 107 7.51 -4.14 -13.00
N ASP A 108 6.47 -3.33 -13.16
CA ASP A 108 6.38 -2.33 -14.23
C ASP A 108 7.26 -1.11 -13.94
N ASP A 109 7.42 -0.77 -12.67
CA ASP A 109 8.33 0.29 -12.22
C ASP A 109 8.78 0.07 -10.77
N GLU A 110 9.85 0.75 -10.39
CA GLU A 110 10.40 0.73 -9.04
C GLU A 110 10.97 2.09 -8.63
N LEU A 111 10.92 2.36 -7.33
CA LEU A 111 11.63 3.47 -6.72
C LEU A 111 12.47 2.95 -5.56
N VAL A 112 13.78 3.11 -5.68
CA VAL A 112 14.73 2.89 -4.59
C VAL A 112 14.94 4.22 -3.85
N LEU A 113 14.51 4.29 -2.59
CA LEU A 113 14.47 5.53 -1.82
C LEU A 113 15.83 5.93 -1.23
N ALA A 114 16.75 4.98 -1.09
CA ALA A 114 18.08 5.24 -0.56
C ALA A 114 19.12 4.25 -1.12
N PRO A 115 20.38 4.68 -1.25
CA PRO A 115 21.45 3.80 -1.71
C PRO A 115 21.79 2.69 -0.69
N SER A 116 21.60 2.95 0.60
CA SER A 116 21.90 2.01 1.69
C SER A 116 20.91 2.15 2.84
N TYR A 117 20.87 1.14 3.72
CA TYR A 117 20.04 1.17 4.91
C TYR A 117 20.41 2.35 5.82
N PHE A 118 19.38 3.05 6.30
CA PHE A 118 19.51 3.99 7.41
C PHE A 118 18.31 3.88 8.33
N LYS A 119 18.49 4.29 9.59
CA LYS A 119 17.40 4.29 10.58
C LYS A 119 16.25 5.16 10.09
N GLY A 120 15.11 4.53 9.76
CA GLY A 120 13.90 5.21 9.31
C GLY A 120 13.60 5.09 7.80
N CYS A 121 14.47 4.47 6.99
CA CYS A 121 14.22 4.26 5.56
C CYS A 121 12.90 3.50 5.30
N MET A 122 12.58 2.55 6.17
CA MET A 122 11.31 1.80 6.14
C MET A 122 10.10 2.72 6.34
N HIS A 123 10.18 3.69 7.25
CA HIS A 123 9.08 4.64 7.46
C HIS A 123 8.94 5.62 6.31
N VAL A 124 10.06 6.08 5.71
CA VAL A 124 10.03 6.91 4.50
C VAL A 124 9.30 6.17 3.38
N ARG A 125 9.65 4.90 3.17
CA ARG A 125 8.98 4.00 2.23
C ARG A 125 7.49 3.85 2.52
N ASN A 126 7.12 3.53 3.75
CA ASN A 126 5.71 3.33 4.11
C ASN A 126 4.87 4.59 3.88
N ARG A 127 5.41 5.77 4.23
CA ARG A 127 4.74 7.04 3.96
C ARG A 127 4.61 7.33 2.47
N PHE A 128 5.63 7.00 1.67
CA PHE A 128 5.54 7.12 0.21
C PHE A 128 4.39 6.27 -0.34
N MET A 129 4.31 5.00 0.05
CA MET A 129 3.26 4.09 -0.44
C MET A 129 1.85 4.63 -0.13
N VAL A 130 1.60 4.99 1.13
CA VAL A 130 0.28 5.49 1.59
C VAL A 130 -0.09 6.84 0.99
N ARG A 131 0.88 7.73 0.76
CA ARG A 131 0.61 9.04 0.16
C ARG A 131 0.20 8.92 -1.31
N HIS A 132 0.68 7.90 -2.02
CA HIS A 132 0.41 7.71 -3.44
C HIS A 132 -0.68 6.66 -3.73
N SER A 133 -1.45 6.26 -2.72
CA SER A 133 -2.60 5.36 -2.86
C SER A 133 -3.85 5.94 -2.22
N SER A 134 -5.01 5.52 -2.71
CA SER A 134 -6.32 5.78 -2.10
C SER A 134 -6.70 4.70 -1.10
N ILE A 135 -6.30 3.46 -1.37
CA ILE A 135 -6.61 2.27 -0.57
C ILE A 135 -5.32 1.64 -0.04
N CYS A 136 -5.33 1.25 1.22
CA CYS A 136 -4.30 0.45 1.88
C CYS A 136 -4.87 -0.93 2.24
N ILE A 137 -4.51 -1.96 1.47
CA ILE A 137 -4.80 -3.34 1.83
C ILE A 137 -3.72 -3.82 2.81
N CYS A 138 -4.14 -4.36 3.94
CA CYS A 138 -3.21 -4.85 4.95
C CYS A 138 -3.48 -6.26 5.44
N TYR A 139 -2.46 -6.89 5.99
CA TYR A 139 -2.59 -8.08 6.83
C TYR A 139 -2.00 -7.75 8.20
N LEU A 140 -2.87 -7.27 9.10
CA LEU A 140 -2.51 -6.74 10.41
C LEU A 140 -3.15 -7.61 11.50
N ARG A 141 -2.30 -8.37 12.22
CA ARG A 141 -2.69 -9.11 13.43
C ARG A 141 -2.73 -8.23 14.68
N GLU A 142 -1.77 -7.33 14.80
CA GLU A 142 -1.54 -6.48 15.96
C GLU A 142 -0.91 -5.16 15.53
N PHE A 143 -1.06 -4.11 16.33
CA PHE A 143 -0.62 -2.76 15.99
C PHE A 143 0.86 -2.46 16.31
N GLU A 144 1.58 -3.46 16.79
CA GLU A 144 3.01 -3.31 17.06
C GLU A 144 3.82 -3.45 15.76
N GLY A 145 4.91 -2.69 15.69
CA GLY A 145 5.84 -2.72 14.56
C GLY A 145 5.38 -1.95 13.30
N GLY A 146 6.06 -2.25 12.19
CA GLY A 146 5.99 -1.46 10.96
C GLY A 146 4.64 -1.51 10.24
N THR A 147 3.93 -2.63 10.31
CA THR A 147 2.59 -2.76 9.70
C THR A 147 1.58 -1.89 10.45
N GLY A 148 1.56 -1.97 11.78
CA GLY A 148 0.68 -1.14 12.61
C GLY A 148 0.95 0.36 12.44
N TYR A 149 2.23 0.75 12.35
CA TYR A 149 2.60 2.12 11.97
C TYR A 149 1.99 2.54 10.62
N THR A 150 2.12 1.71 9.60
CA THR A 150 1.63 2.03 8.24
C THR A 150 0.12 2.16 8.21
N VAL A 151 -0.60 1.27 8.89
CA VAL A 151 -2.06 1.31 8.98
C VAL A 151 -2.53 2.56 9.73
N ARG A 152 -1.92 2.91 10.87
CA ARG A 152 -2.21 4.19 11.56
C ARG A 152 -1.97 5.38 10.66
N TYR A 153 -0.86 5.38 9.92
CA TYR A 153 -0.56 6.45 8.98
C TYR A 153 -1.61 6.55 7.87
N ALA A 154 -2.06 5.42 7.30
CA ALA A 154 -3.12 5.38 6.30
C ALA A 154 -4.44 5.96 6.81
N LEU A 155 -4.86 5.56 8.01
CA LEU A 155 -6.06 6.11 8.67
C LEU A 155 -5.93 7.62 8.90
N SER A 156 -4.77 8.09 9.42
CA SER A 156 -4.52 9.52 9.64
C SER A 156 -4.47 10.35 8.35
N ALA A 157 -4.14 9.70 7.22
CA ALA A 157 -4.10 10.31 5.90
C ALA A 157 -5.43 10.14 5.13
N SER A 158 -6.50 9.70 5.80
CA SER A 158 -7.82 9.47 5.22
C SER A 158 -7.80 8.53 4.02
N ARG A 159 -7.00 7.46 4.10
CA ARG A 159 -7.00 6.37 3.11
C ARG A 159 -7.93 5.25 3.57
N ASP A 160 -8.63 4.63 2.63
CA ASP A 160 -9.45 3.46 2.94
C ASP A 160 -8.54 2.30 3.34
N VAL A 161 -8.89 1.57 4.40
CA VAL A 161 -8.10 0.44 4.90
C VAL A 161 -8.90 -0.85 4.83
N ILE A 162 -8.36 -1.85 4.15
CA ILE A 162 -8.94 -3.19 4.05
C ILE A 162 -8.00 -4.17 4.76
N ASN A 163 -8.36 -4.59 5.98
CA ASN A 163 -7.59 -5.61 6.68
C ASN A 163 -8.05 -7.01 6.26
N LEU A 164 -7.10 -7.84 5.80
CA LEU A 164 -7.33 -9.21 5.37
C LEU A 164 -7.18 -10.22 6.52
N TYR A 165 -6.79 -9.80 7.72
CA TYR A 165 -6.75 -10.70 8.85
C TYR A 165 -8.19 -11.14 9.25
N PRO A 166 -8.45 -12.44 9.51
CA PRO A 166 -9.80 -12.97 9.77
C PRO A 166 -10.50 -12.38 10.98
N ASP A 167 -9.72 -11.96 11.98
CA ASP A 167 -10.28 -11.50 13.25
C ASP A 167 -10.41 -9.97 13.27
N LEU A 168 -11.53 -9.49 12.73
CA LEU A 168 -11.94 -8.09 12.86
C LEU A 168 -12.48 -7.76 14.26
N SER A 169 -12.59 -8.73 15.17
CA SER A 169 -13.02 -8.53 16.56
C SER A 169 -11.95 -7.90 17.43
N SER A 170 -10.72 -7.70 16.94
CA SER A 170 -9.67 -7.05 17.71
C SER A 170 -10.13 -5.64 18.12
N PRO A 171 -10.32 -5.39 19.42
CA PRO A 171 -10.79 -4.08 19.93
C PRO A 171 -9.87 -2.93 19.51
N ALA A 172 -8.63 -3.21 19.09
CA ALA A 172 -7.66 -2.22 18.68
C ALA A 172 -8.00 -1.53 17.35
N LEU A 173 -8.56 -2.22 16.36
CA LEU A 173 -8.95 -1.61 15.07
C LEU A 173 -10.16 -0.70 15.23
N MET A 174 -11.17 -1.15 15.99
CA MET A 174 -12.32 -0.32 16.33
C MET A 174 -11.93 0.87 17.21
N LYS A 175 -11.07 0.70 18.23
CA LYS A 175 -10.62 1.81 19.10
C LYS A 175 -9.79 2.85 18.35
N GLU A 176 -8.94 2.47 17.41
CA GLU A 176 -8.13 3.41 16.62
C GLU A 176 -8.96 4.13 15.54
N GLN A 177 -9.92 3.45 14.91
CA GLN A 177 -10.90 4.10 14.04
C GLN A 177 -11.75 5.11 14.84
N LEU A 178 -12.18 4.75 16.06
CA LEU A 178 -12.92 5.64 16.95
C LEU A 178 -12.07 6.80 17.49
N TRP A 179 -10.80 6.57 17.86
CA TRP A 179 -9.86 7.61 18.31
C TRP A 179 -9.59 8.66 17.22
N ASN A 180 -9.38 8.22 15.98
CA ASN A 180 -9.18 9.15 14.87
C ASN A 180 -10.45 9.93 14.50
N CYS A 181 -11.63 9.36 14.76
CA CYS A 181 -12.91 10.07 14.66
C CYS A 181 -13.14 11.07 15.81
N THR A 182 -12.66 10.81 17.02
CA THR A 182 -12.85 11.71 18.16
C THR A 182 -11.84 12.87 18.23
N PHE A 183 -10.69 12.76 17.56
CA PHE A 183 -9.64 13.79 17.60
C PHE A 183 -9.68 14.81 16.43
N THR A 184 -10.68 14.74 15.55
CA THR A 184 -10.81 15.66 14.39
C THR A 184 -11.82 16.79 14.56
N SER A 185 -12.24 17.14 15.77
CA SER A 185 -13.12 18.32 16.00
C SER A 185 -12.70 19.14 17.23
N PRO A 186 -12.28 20.41 17.07
CA PRO A 186 -12.42 21.38 18.14
C PRO A 186 -13.91 21.74 18.26
N SER A 187 -14.49 21.37 19.41
CA SER A 187 -15.64 21.98 20.08
C SER A 187 -16.65 22.76 19.24
N VAL A 188 -17.83 22.17 18.99
CA VAL A 188 -19.09 22.92 19.02
C VAL A 188 -20.10 22.13 19.85
N SER A 189 -20.57 22.77 20.92
CA SER A 189 -21.57 22.29 21.87
C SER A 189 -22.95 22.11 21.23
N GLY A 190 -23.67 21.04 21.59
CA GLY A 190 -25.13 21.03 21.53
C GLY A 190 -25.78 19.72 21.06
N SER A 191 -26.28 18.97 22.04
CA SER A 191 -27.51 18.16 22.04
C SER A 191 -27.71 16.99 21.05
N ALA A 192 -28.23 15.90 21.63
CA ALA A 192 -28.53 14.61 21.02
C ALA A 192 -29.55 14.69 19.86
N HIS A 193 -29.31 13.90 18.80
CA HIS A 193 -30.25 12.91 18.23
C HIS A 193 -29.75 12.32 16.89
N THR A 194 -29.98 11.01 16.73
CA THR A 194 -30.11 10.23 15.48
C THR A 194 -28.85 10.07 14.61
N VAL A 195 -28.35 8.83 14.56
CA VAL A 195 -27.32 8.36 13.61
C VAL A 195 -27.89 8.46 12.19
N ARG A 196 -27.58 9.55 11.49
CA ARG A 196 -27.85 9.73 10.07
C ARG A 196 -26.52 9.58 9.33
N SER A 197 -26.53 8.78 8.26
CA SER A 197 -25.37 8.46 7.43
C SER A 197 -24.57 9.71 7.05
N LEU A 198 -23.31 9.76 7.50
CA LEU A 198 -22.41 10.87 7.19
C LEU A 198 -21.70 10.62 5.86
N ARG A 199 -22.09 11.42 4.86
CA ARG A 199 -21.22 11.73 3.71
C ARG A 199 -20.04 12.54 4.22
N PHE A 200 -18.82 12.12 3.94
CA PHE A 200 -17.62 12.85 4.34
C PHE A 200 -17.25 13.94 3.32
N PRO A 201 -16.94 15.17 3.76
CA PRO A 201 -16.52 16.27 2.90
C PRO A 201 -15.03 16.18 2.52
N ALA A 202 -14.69 16.64 1.31
CA ALA A 202 -13.32 16.69 0.80
C ALA A 202 -12.45 17.68 1.60
N ALA A 203 -11.34 17.19 2.15
CA ALA A 203 -10.41 18.01 2.95
C ALA A 203 -9.38 18.75 2.07
N ALA A 204 -9.24 20.05 2.35
CA ALA A 204 -8.46 21.03 1.64
C ALA A 204 -6.94 21.00 1.94
N GLY A 205 -6.18 21.57 1.01
CA GLY A 205 -4.74 21.41 0.87
C GLY A 205 -3.85 22.03 1.97
N ARG A 206 -2.71 21.36 2.20
CA ARG A 206 -1.46 21.98 2.66
C ARG A 206 -0.32 21.56 1.73
N LYS A 207 0.32 22.55 1.12
CA LYS A 207 1.37 22.39 0.09
C LYS A 207 2.68 21.91 0.73
N TRP A 208 3.24 20.83 0.19
CA TRP A 208 4.67 20.51 0.30
C TRP A 208 5.21 20.40 -1.13
N SER A 209 6.31 21.09 -1.44
CA SER A 209 6.92 21.04 -2.76
C SER A 209 7.68 19.74 -2.94
N VAL A 210 7.19 18.88 -3.85
CA VAL A 210 7.92 17.69 -4.31
C VAL A 210 8.61 18.07 -5.61
N THR A 211 9.94 18.13 -5.57
CA THR A 211 10.79 18.23 -6.76
C THR A 211 10.56 16.97 -7.61
N SER A 212 10.39 17.19 -8.91
CA SER A 212 9.89 16.24 -9.92
C SER A 212 10.45 14.81 -9.80
N LEU A 213 9.57 13.82 -9.58
CA LEU A 213 9.82 12.44 -9.99
C LEU A 213 9.63 12.34 -11.51
N ARG A 214 10.67 11.91 -12.23
CA ARG A 214 10.54 11.43 -13.60
C ARG A 214 10.31 9.92 -13.53
N PHE A 215 9.15 9.47 -13.99
CA PHE A 215 8.89 8.06 -14.27
C PHE A 215 9.75 7.65 -15.47
N SER A 216 10.59 6.64 -15.30
CA SER A 216 11.43 6.12 -16.38
C SER A 216 10.84 4.78 -16.82
N ARG A 217 10.03 4.80 -17.88
CA ARG A 217 9.46 3.57 -18.45
C ARG A 217 10.60 2.63 -18.87
N LYS A 218 10.63 1.42 -18.34
CA LYS A 218 11.43 0.32 -18.90
C LYS A 218 10.77 -0.10 -20.21
N HIS A 219 11.34 0.29 -21.35
CA HIS A 219 10.94 -0.26 -22.64
C HIS A 219 11.49 -1.68 -22.76
N SER A 220 10.60 -2.67 -22.88
CA SER A 220 10.94 -4.01 -23.32
C SER A 220 11.24 -3.97 -24.82
N SER A 221 12.52 -4.07 -25.18
CA SER A 221 12.93 -4.30 -26.56
C SER A 221 12.67 -5.77 -26.92
N GLY A 222 11.55 -6.03 -27.59
CA GLY A 222 11.34 -7.30 -28.30
C GLY A 222 12.27 -7.37 -29.50
N SER A 223 13.19 -8.34 -29.49
CA SER A 223 14.03 -8.66 -30.64
C SER A 223 13.37 -9.79 -31.42
N THR A 224 12.69 -9.44 -32.51
CA THR A 224 12.44 -10.36 -33.62
C THR A 224 13.62 -10.29 -34.59
N LYS A 225 14.35 -11.39 -34.70
CA LYS A 225 14.97 -11.92 -35.93
C LYS A 225 15.52 -13.31 -35.66
#